data_AF-S7VCV6-F1
#
_entry.id   AF-S7VCV6-F1
#
_cell.length_a   1.000
_cell.length_b   1.000
_cell.length_c   1.000
_cell.angle_alpha   90.00
_cell.angle_beta   90.00
_cell.angle_gamma   90.00
#
_symmetry.space_group_name_H-M   'P 1'
#
loop_
_entity.id
_entity.type
_entity.pdbx_description
1 polymer ?
#
loop_
_entity_poly.entity_id
_entity_poly.type
_entity_poly.pdbx_seq_one_letter_code
_entity_poly.pdbx_strand_id
1 'polypeptide(L)' 'MKTIAIDMDGVLADVYQQLIDMHYSESGITLKSSDMVGMTEAEAFPHLLKHVHTKGFF' A
#
# COMPACT_ATOMS: atom_id res chain seq x y z
N MET A 1 2.12 -23.68 -25.80
CA MET A 1 2.46 -22.30 -25.36
C MET A 1 2.26 -22.24 -23.85
N LYS A 2 3.19 -21.65 -23.09
CA LYS A 2 3.03 -21.48 -21.63
C LYS A 2 2.68 -20.03 -21.33
N THR A 3 1.89 -19.79 -20.29
CA THR A 3 1.49 -18.46 -19.80
C THR A 3 1.86 -18.31 -18.33
N ILE A 4 2.12 -17.07 -17.90
CA ILE A 4 2.41 -16.70 -16.51
C ILE A 4 1.45 -15.59 -16.12
N ALA A 5 0.80 -15.72 -14.96
CA ALA A 5 0.05 -14.65 -14.34
C ALA A 5 1.00 -13.79 -13.48
N ILE A 6 0.87 -12.48 -13.59
CA ILE A 6 1.67 -11.51 -12.85
C ILE A 6 0.71 -10.59 -12.12
N ASP A 7 0.90 -10.47 -10.81
CA ASP A 7 0.12 -9.57 -9.97
C ASP A 7 0.60 -8.12 -10.11
N MET A 8 -0.19 -7.15 -9.69
CA MET A 8 0.18 -5.74 -9.71
C MET A 8 0.74 -5.28 -8.37
N ASP A 9 -0.03 -5.40 -7.30
CA ASP A 9 0.26 -4.76 -6.03
C ASP A 9 1.41 -5.47 -5.31
N GLY A 10 2.49 -4.74 -5.02
CA GLY A 10 3.71 -5.31 -4.46
C GLY A 10 4.55 -6.14 -5.44
N VAL A 11 4.18 -6.15 -6.73
CA VAL A 11 4.92 -6.85 -7.80
C VAL A 11 5.30 -5.90 -8.92
N LEU A 12 4.33 -5.25 -9.55
CA LEU A 12 4.53 -4.24 -10.59
C LEU A 12 4.47 -2.82 -10.04
N ALA A 13 3.61 -2.60 -9.05
CA ALA A 13 3.40 -1.32 -8.39
C ALA A 13 3.85 -1.38 -6.93
N ASP A 14 4.67 -0.42 -6.50
CA ASP A 14 5.08 -0.27 -5.11
C ASP A 14 4.00 0.47 -4.29
N VAL A 15 2.83 -0.16 -4.20
CA VAL A 15 1.67 0.40 -3.50
C VAL A 15 1.92 0.56 -2.00
N TYR A 16 2.82 -0.25 -1.42
CA TYR A 16 3.11 -0.19 0.01
C TYR A 16 3.92 1.06 0.36
N GLN A 17 4.92 1.44 -0.44
CA GLN A 17 5.63 2.69 -0.22
C GLN A 17 4.68 3.89 -0.39
N GLN A 18 3.82 3.87 -1.41
CA GLN A 18 2.81 4.91 -1.63
C GLN A 18 1.85 5.06 -0.43
N LEU A 19 1.35 3.96 0.11
CA LEU A 19 0.48 3.96 1.30
C LEU A 19 1.21 4.45 2.55
N ILE A 20 2.48 4.07 2.74
CA ILE A 20 3.30 4.55 3.86
C ILE A 20 3.51 6.07 3.77
N ASP A 21 3.81 6.59 2.58
CA ASP A 21 4.03 8.02 2.35
C ASP A 21 2.75 8.83 2.58
N MET A 22 1.61 8.35 2.07
CA MET A 22 0.31 8.99 2.28
C MET A 22 -0.14 8.91 3.74
N HIS A 23 0.08 7.78 4.41
CA HIS A 23 -0.17 7.64 5.84
C HIS A 23 0.68 8.62 6.64
N TYR A 24 1.97 8.69 6.37
CA TYR A 24 2.89 9.63 7.03
C TYR A 24 2.47 11.08 6.82
N SER A 25 2.07 11.45 5.60
CA SER A 25 1.59 12.80 5.28
C SER A 25 0.37 13.22 6.13
N GLU A 26 -0.51 12.27 6.47
CA GLU A 26 -1.72 12.55 7.25
C GLU A 26 -1.53 12.42 8.76
N SER A 27 -0.76 11.43 9.22
CA SER A 27 -0.64 11.08 10.64
C SER A 27 0.66 11.57 11.29
N GLY A 28 1.69 11.86 10.49
CA GLY A 28 3.07 12.07 10.94
C GLY A 28 3.77 10.80 11.41
N ILE A 29 3.14 9.62 11.28
CA ILE A 29 3.66 8.33 11.72
C ILE A 29 4.20 7.57 10.52
N THR A 30 5.42 7.06 10.63
CA THR A 30 6.01 6.18 9.62
C THR A 30 5.87 4.73 10.05
N LEU A 31 5.23 3.91 9.21
CA LEU A 31 5.18 2.46 9.37
C LEU A 31 6.34 1.81 8.62
N LYS A 32 6.99 0.82 9.23
CA LYS A 32 7.96 -0.04 8.55
C LYS A 32 7.28 -1.32 8.10
N SER A 33 7.84 -1.98 7.08
CA SER A 33 7.32 -3.27 6.61
C SER A 33 7.20 -4.32 7.72
N SER A 34 8.11 -4.31 8.70
CA SER A 34 8.05 -5.19 9.86
C SER A 34 6.82 -4.99 10.74
N ASP A 35 6.29 -3.77 10.78
CA ASP A 35 5.18 -3.38 11.64
C ASP A 35 3.84 -3.87 11.06
N MET A 36 3.81 -4.22 9.77
CA MET A 36 2.62 -4.60 9.01
C MET A 36 2.51 -6.11 8.77
N VAL A 37 3.49 -6.90 9.21
CA VAL A 37 3.51 -8.35 8.98
C VAL A 37 2.32 -9.02 9.67
N GLY A 38 1.49 -9.72 8.89
CA GLY A 38 0.30 -10.42 9.38
C GLY A 38 -0.94 -9.53 9.56
N MET A 39 -0.85 -8.25 9.19
CA MET A 39 -1.98 -7.33 9.16
C MET A 39 -2.56 -7.26 7.74
N THR A 40 -3.85 -7.01 7.65
CA THR A 40 -4.48 -6.53 6.42
C THR A 40 -4.13 -5.05 6.19
N GLU A 41 -4.23 -4.60 4.94
CA GLU A 41 -3.97 -3.20 4.61
C GLU A 41 -4.91 -2.24 5.36
N ALA A 42 -6.16 -2.63 5.58
CA ALA A 42 -7.12 -1.82 6.32
C ALA A 42 -6.79 -1.70 7.81
N GLU A 43 -6.16 -2.72 8.39
CA GLU A 43 -5.65 -2.67 9.77
C GLU A 43 -4.41 -1.80 9.88
N ALA A 44 -3.51 -1.85 8.88
CA ALA A 44 -2.28 -1.05 8.87
C ALA A 44 -2.53 0.42 8.51
N PHE A 45 -3.46 0.69 7.60
CA PHE A 45 -3.74 2.02 7.05
C PHE A 45 -5.21 2.41 7.28
N PRO A 46 -5.51 3.15 8.37
CA PRO A 46 -6.89 3.55 8.71
C PRO A 46 -7.59 4.42 7.64
N HIS A 47 -6.82 5.04 6.74
CA HIS A 47 -7.31 5.87 5.65
C HIS A 47 -7.15 5.21 4.27
N LEU A 48 -6.93 3.89 4.21
CA LEU A 48 -6.71 3.12 2.99
C LEU A 48 -7.66 3.50 1.84
N LEU A 49 -8.97 3.43 2.07
CA LEU A 49 -9.98 3.71 1.04
C LEU A 49 -9.94 5.15 0.51
N LYS A 50 -9.49 6.11 1.32
CA LYS A 50 -9.29 7.49 0.88
C LYS A 50 -8.07 7.57 -0.04
N HIS A 51 -6.97 6.91 0.35
CA HIS A 51 -5.71 6.95 -0.39
C HIS A 51 -5.82 6.28 -1.75
N VAL A 52 -6.37 5.06 -1.83
CA VAL A 52 -6.51 4.31 -3.11
C VAL A 52 -7.45 5.00 -4.10
N HIS A 53 -8.37 5.85 -3.63
CA HIS A 53 -9.25 6.65 -4.48
C HIS A 53 -8.69 8.06 -4.78
N THR A 54 -7.49 8.38 -4.30
CA THR A 54 -6.85 9.66 -4.58
C THR A 54 -6.26 9.64 -5.99
N LYS A 55 -6.48 10.72 -6.74
CA LYS A 55 -5.91 10.86 -8.08
C LYS A 55 -4.38 10.78 -8.01
N GLY A 56 -3.80 9.86 -8.79
CA GLY A 56 -2.35 9.63 -8.83
C GLY A 56 -1.83 8.64 -7.79
N PHE A 57 -2.70 7.80 -7.22
CA PHE A 57 -2.28 6.69 -6.36
C PHE A 57 -1.49 5.60 -7.13
N PHE A 58 -1.91 5.31 -8.36
CA PHE A 58 -1.19 4.44 -9.31
C PHE A 58 -0.49 5.27 -10.38
#